data_AF-A0A7C4J8M8-F1
#
_entry.id   AF-A0A7C4J8M8-F1
#
_cell.length_a   1.000
_cell.length_b   1.000
_cell.length_c   1.000
_cell.angle_alpha   90.00
_cell.angle_beta   90.00
_cell.angle_gamma   90.00
#
_symmetry.space_group_name_H-M   'P 1'
#
loop_
_entity.id
_entity.type
_entity.pdbx_description
1 polymer ?
#
loop_
_entity_poly.entity_id
_entity_poly.type
_entity_poly.pdbx_seq_one_letter_code
_entity_poly.pdbx_strand_id
1 'polypeptide(L)'
;MLPLLPLPDNPQARRHLQRADLLAGDDYWDGSGWDRHGRNQFLLCAADGCYILHQRSRWPQEEDGRNEQISAWEARCLYENLPHRRMARREAFPELSWANE
;
A
#
# COMPACT_ATOMS: atom_id res chain seq x y z
N MET A 1 3.25 -11.08 -14.56
CA MET A 1 2.83 -11.71 -13.28
C MET A 1 2.89 -10.62 -12.23
N LEU A 2 1.73 -10.10 -11.78
CA LEU A 2 1.69 -9.21 -10.61
C LEU A 2 2.13 -10.02 -9.40
N PRO A 3 3.06 -9.53 -8.55
CA PRO A 3 3.39 -10.22 -7.31
C PRO A 3 2.09 -10.38 -6.51
N LEU A 4 1.84 -11.59 -6.02
CA LEU A 4 0.73 -11.86 -5.11
C LEU A 4 0.92 -10.99 -3.87
N LEU A 5 0.39 -9.78 -3.91
CA LEU A 5 -0.07 -9.12 -2.70
C LEU A 5 -1.03 -10.10 -2.04
N PRO A 6 -0.84 -10.46 -0.77
CA PRO A 6 -1.79 -11.29 -0.07
C PRO A 6 -3.08 -10.50 0.05
N LEU A 7 -4.01 -10.79 -0.87
CA LEU A 7 -5.27 -10.08 -1.00
C LEU A 7 -6.10 -10.34 0.27
N PRO A 8 -6.78 -9.31 0.81
CA PRO A 8 -7.69 -9.50 1.93
C PRO A 8 -8.82 -10.46 1.56
N ASP A 9 -9.31 -11.19 2.55
CA ASP A 9 -10.43 -12.13 2.40
C ASP A 9 -11.72 -11.41 1.96
N ASN A 10 -11.83 -10.11 2.27
CA ASN A 10 -12.93 -9.26 1.84
C ASN A 10 -12.96 -9.06 0.30
N PRO A 11 -14.02 -9.52 -0.39
CA PRO A 11 -14.10 -9.49 -1.85
C PRO A 11 -14.21 -8.07 -2.44
N GLN A 12 -14.77 -7.11 -1.70
CA GLN A 12 -14.81 -5.71 -2.16
C GLN A 12 -13.41 -5.08 -2.12
N ALA A 13 -12.71 -5.25 -1.00
CA ALA A 13 -11.33 -4.83 -0.84
C ALA A 13 -10.43 -5.42 -1.95
N ARG A 14 -10.61 -6.71 -2.24
CA ARG A 14 -9.89 -7.42 -3.30
C ARG A 14 -10.12 -6.85 -4.71
N ARG A 15 -11.32 -6.37 -5.05
CA ARG A 15 -11.61 -5.78 -6.38
C ARG A 15 -10.86 -4.47 -6.62
N HIS A 16 -10.76 -3.63 -5.59
CA HIS A 16 -10.02 -2.38 -5.68
C HIS A 16 -8.50 -2.63 -5.79
N LEU A 17 -7.99 -3.64 -5.09
CA LEU A 17 -6.56 -4.00 -5.10
C LEU A 17 -6.09 -4.64 -6.41
N GLN A 18 -6.93 -5.40 -7.12
CA GLN A 18 -6.55 -6.02 -8.39
C GLN A 18 -6.26 -5.01 -9.52
N ARG A 19 -6.78 -3.79 -9.39
CA ARG A 19 -6.55 -2.69 -10.33
C ARG A 19 -5.64 -1.61 -9.75
N ALA A 20 -5.07 -1.84 -8.57
CA ALA A 20 -4.23 -0.86 -7.91
C ALA A 20 -2.75 -1.26 -8.04
N ASP A 21 -1.92 -0.28 -8.34
CA ASP A 21 -0.47 -0.42 -8.39
C ASP A 21 0.11 -0.30 -6.98
N LEU A 22 1.04 -1.18 -6.65
CA LEU A 22 1.74 -1.12 -5.36
C LEU A 22 2.90 -0.14 -5.43
N LEU A 23 2.80 0.93 -4.63
CA LEU A 23 3.80 2.00 -4.60
C LEU A 23 4.96 1.64 -3.67
N ALA A 24 4.62 1.29 -2.43
CA ALA A 24 5.57 1.01 -1.37
C ALA A 24 4.94 0.10 -0.31
N GLY A 25 5.77 -0.53 0.49
CA GLY A 25 5.34 -1.35 1.60
C GLY A 25 6.43 -1.48 2.65
N ASP A 26 6.06 -2.12 3.76
CA ASP A 26 6.98 -2.55 4.81
C ASP A 26 7.11 -4.08 4.83
N ASP A 27 6.86 -4.74 3.69
CA ASP A 27 6.93 -6.18 3.61
C ASP A 27 8.38 -6.66 3.54
N TYR A 28 8.86 -7.19 4.65
CA TYR A 28 10.02 -8.05 4.63
C TYR A 28 9.60 -9.38 3.96
N TRP A 29 10.08 -9.58 2.73
CA TRP A 29 9.74 -10.68 1.81
C TRP A 29 9.88 -12.11 2.39
N ASP A 30 10.50 -12.29 3.56
CA ASP A 30 10.69 -13.62 4.14
C ASP A 30 9.47 -14.15 4.94
N GLY A 31 8.46 -13.33 5.20
CA GLY A 31 7.33 -13.73 6.05
C GLY A 31 7.70 -14.01 7.51
N SER A 32 8.99 -13.95 7.87
CA SER A 32 9.54 -14.12 9.22
C SER A 32 9.59 -12.81 10.03
N GLY A 33 8.86 -11.77 9.62
CA GLY A 33 8.85 -10.44 10.24
C GLY A 33 8.14 -10.39 11.61
N TRP A 34 8.70 -11.08 12.60
CA TRP A 34 8.31 -10.98 14.01
C TRP A 34 8.63 -9.60 14.61
N ASP A 35 9.50 -8.83 13.97
CA ASP A 35 10.06 -7.57 14.46
C ASP A 35 9.04 -6.42 14.55
N ARG A 36 7.96 -6.46 13.77
CA ARG A 36 6.95 -5.39 13.68
C ARG A 36 5.66 -5.65 14.47
N HIS A 37 5.70 -6.56 15.44
CA HIS A 37 4.52 -7.02 16.16
C HIS A 37 3.41 -7.58 15.23
N GLY A 38 3.69 -7.99 13.99
CA GLY A 38 2.69 -8.62 13.14
C GLY A 38 1.74 -7.73 12.36
N ARG A 39 2.09 -6.44 12.20
CA ARG A 39 1.35 -5.50 11.38
C ARG A 39 2.18 -5.11 10.16
N ASN A 40 1.59 -5.21 8.98
CA ASN A 40 2.20 -4.80 7.72
C ASN A 40 1.37 -3.69 7.08
N GLN A 41 2.06 -2.75 6.42
CA GLN A 41 1.42 -1.65 5.71
C GLN A 41 1.86 -1.66 4.25
N PHE A 42 0.88 -1.46 3.38
CA PHE A 42 1.05 -1.42 1.93
C PHE A 42 0.36 -0.16 1.40
N LEU A 43 1.10 0.62 0.63
CA LEU A 43 0.58 1.80 -0.03
C LEU A 43 0.30 1.49 -1.49
N LEU A 44 -0.94 1.68 -1.90
CA LEU A 44 -1.43 1.38 -3.24
C LEU A 44 -2.00 2.63 -3.91
N CYS A 45 -1.90 2.68 -5.23
CA CYS A 45 -2.54 3.69 -6.07
C CYS A 45 -3.60 3.02 -6.94
N ALA A 46 -4.84 3.45 -6.82
CA ALA A 46 -5.93 2.98 -7.67
C ALA A 46 -5.91 3.71 -9.02
N ALA A 47 -6.47 3.07 -10.06
CA ALA A 47 -6.56 3.64 -11.41
C ALA A 47 -7.31 4.99 -11.49
N ASP A 48 -8.18 5.29 -10.52
CA ASP A 48 -8.90 6.58 -10.41
C ASP A 48 -8.04 7.70 -9.77
N GLY A 49 -6.77 7.44 -9.45
CA GLY A 49 -5.89 8.40 -8.77
C GLY A 49 -6.08 8.46 -7.25
N CYS A 50 -6.90 7.57 -6.68
CA CYS A 50 -7.08 7.44 -5.24
C CYS A 50 -5.94 6.62 -4.62
N TYR A 51 -5.44 7.04 -3.46
CA TYR A 51 -4.44 6.30 -2.71
C TYR A 51 -5.09 5.47 -1.61
N ILE A 52 -4.64 4.22 -1.46
CA ILE A 52 -5.18 3.27 -0.50
C ILE A 52 -4.05 2.78 0.40
N LEU A 53 -4.21 2.99 1.70
CA LEU A 53 -3.41 2.32 2.71
C LEU A 53 -4.07 0.99 3.06
N HIS A 54 -3.41 -0.09 2.70
CA HIS A 54 -3.80 -1.43 3.07
C HIS A 54 -2.97 -1.89 4.27
N GLN A 55 -3.65 -2.16 5.39
CA GLN A 55 -3.03 -2.66 6.60
C GLN A 55 -3.41 -4.11 6.81
N ARG A 56 -2.41 -4.94 7.11
CA ARG A 56 -2.60 -6.34 7.47
C ARG A 56 -2.16 -6.56 8.89
N SER A 57 -2.92 -7.38 9.61
CA SER A 57 -2.59 -7.78 10.96
C SER A 57 -2.71 -9.29 11.09
N ARG A 58 -1.75 -9.91 11.75
CA ARG A 58 -1.80 -11.34 12.09
C ARG A 58 -2.57 -11.63 13.38
N TRP A 59 -3.07 -10.60 14.07
CA TRP A 59 -3.76 -10.76 15.34
C TRP A 59 -5.24 -11.02 15.11
N PRO A 60 -5.81 -12.12 15.66
CA PRO A 60 -7.23 -12.46 15.49
C PRO A 60 -8.19 -11.39 16.03
N GLN A 61 -7.75 -10.61 17.02
CA GLN A 61 -8.52 -9.52 17.62
C GLN A 61 -8.45 -8.21 16.80
N GLU A 62 -7.55 -8.11 15.82
CA GLU A 62 -7.45 -6.96 14.94
C GLU A 62 -8.11 -7.28 13.59
N GLU A 63 -8.68 -6.27 12.95
CA GLU A 63 -9.25 -6.42 11.62
C GLU A 63 -8.12 -6.60 10.59
N ASP A 64 -7.95 -7.83 10.07
CA ASP A 64 -7.01 -8.08 8.97
C ASP A 64 -7.58 -7.54 7.66
N GLY A 65 -6.73 -6.84 6.91
CA GLY A 65 -7.08 -6.36 5.57
C GLY A 65 -7.88 -5.07 5.54
N ARG A 66 -7.65 -4.17 6.51
CA ARG A 66 -8.22 -2.83 6.51
C ARG A 66 -7.71 -2.03 5.32
N ASN A 67 -8.64 -1.45 4.56
CA ASN A 67 -8.35 -0.53 3.46
C ASN A 67 -8.83 0.86 3.84
N GLU A 68 -7.90 1.81 3.91
CA GLU A 68 -8.20 3.21 4.16
C GLU A 68 -7.85 4.03 2.94
N GLN A 69 -8.81 4.81 2.43
CA GLN A 69 -8.53 5.80 1.39
C GLN A 69 -7.89 7.00 2.06
N ILE A 70 -6.73 7.39 1.56
CA ILE A 70 -5.94 8.49 2.09
C ILE A 70 -5.72 9.55 1.01
N SER A 71 -5.46 10.77 1.44
CA SER A 71 -5.13 11.86 0.52
C SER A 71 -3.77 11.66 -0.15
N ALA A 72 -3.55 12.29 -1.31
CA ALA A 72 -2.25 12.26 -2.00
C ALA A 72 -1.09 12.75 -1.12
N TRP A 73 -1.36 13.71 -0.24
CA TRP A 73 -0.40 14.22 0.73
C TRP A 73 -0.02 13.17 1.77
N GLU A 74 -1.00 12.50 2.38
CA GLU A 74 -0.76 11.42 3.34
C GLU A 74 -0.04 10.24 2.69
N ALA A 75 -0.46 9.87 1.47
CA ALA A 75 0.17 8.82 0.69
C ALA A 75 1.65 9.12 0.43
N ARG A 76 1.98 10.37 0.13
CA ARG A 76 3.37 10.81 -0.03
C ARG A 76 4.14 10.71 1.28
N CYS A 77 3.60 11.22 2.38
CA CYS A 77 4.25 11.11 3.69
C CYS A 77 4.53 9.65 4.04
N LEU A 78 3.58 8.74 3.80
CA LEU A 78 3.75 7.30 4.00
C LEU A 78 4.80 6.72 3.05
N TYR A 79 4.75 7.05 1.76
CA TYR A 79 5.74 6.58 0.78
C TYR A 79 7.18 6.97 1.16
N GLU A 80 7.37 8.17 1.71
CA GLU A 80 8.69 8.63 2.15
C GLU A 80 9.17 7.90 3.42
N ASN A 81 8.25 7.51 4.31
CA ASN A 81 8.53 6.77 5.55
C ASN A 81 8.64 5.25 5.38
N LEU A 82 8.05 4.68 4.33
CA LEU A 82 8.11 3.24 4.07
C LEU A 82 9.49 2.83 3.53
N PRO A 83 10.09 1.74 4.04
CA PRO A 83 11.45 1.35 3.67
C PRO A 83 11.53 0.67 2.30
N HIS A 84 10.49 -0.06 1.87
CA HIS A 84 10.49 -0.78 0.59
C HIS A 84 9.65 -0.05 -0.45
N ARG A 85 10.32 0.68 -1.34
CA ARG A 85 9.69 1.38 -2.47
C ARG A 85 9.73 0.47 -3.68
N ARG A 86 8.55 0.08 -4.19
CA ARG A 86 8.43 -0.82 -5.35
C ARG A 86 8.31 -0.06 -6.67
N MET A 87 7.84 1.19 -6.61
CA MET A 87 7.69 2.09 -7.75
C MET A 87 8.45 3.39 -7.47
N ALA A 88 9.01 4.03 -8.51
CA ALA A 88 9.69 5.31 -8.35
C ALA A 88 8.69 6.42 -7.99
N ARG A 89 9.09 7.40 -7.18
CA ARG A 89 8.22 8.51 -6.75
C ARG A 89 7.54 9.23 -7.92
N ARG A 90 8.24 9.41 -9.04
CA ARG A 90 7.72 10.07 -10.25
C ARG A 90 6.63 9.26 -10.94
N GLU A 91 6.73 7.94 -10.91
CA GLU A 91 5.74 7.02 -11.45
C GLU A 91 4.57 6.84 -10.48
N ALA A 92 4.85 6.87 -9.17
CA ALA A 92 3.88 6.74 -8.10
C ALA A 92 2.94 7.96 -7.96
N PHE A 93 3.48 9.16 -8.22
CA PHE A 93 2.76 10.44 -8.09
C PHE A 93 2.98 11.29 -9.34
N PRO A 94 2.39 10.90 -10.50
CA PRO A 94 2.59 11.61 -11.76
C PRO A 94 2.01 13.05 -11.71
N GLU A 95 0.91 13.25 -10.97
CA GLU A 95 0.26 14.55 -10.74
C GLU A 95 1.17 15.62 -10.14
N LEU A 96 2.19 15.22 -9.37
CA LEU A 96 3.15 16.14 -8.75
C LEU A 96 4.31 16.51 -9.68
N SER A 97 4.43 15.86 -10.85
CA SER A 97 5.55 16.10 -11.76
C SER A 97 5.41 17.38 -12.60
N TRP A 98 4.24 18.04 -12.57
CA TRP A 98 3.96 19.28 -13.29
C TRP A 98 4.01 20.55 -12.43
N ALA A 99 4.35 20.46 -11.14
CA ALA A 99 4.61 21.63 -10.30
C ALA A 99 6.05 22.13 -10.50
N ASN A 100 6.34 22.61 -11.72
CA ASN A 100 7.50 23.43 -12.04
C ASN A 100 7.08 24.39 -13.16
N GLU A 101 6.65 25.60 -12.79
CA GLU A 101 7.25 26.85 -13.29
C GLU A 101 6.93 28.01 -12.33
#